data_AF-A0A183L5M2-F1
#
_entry.id   AF-A0A183L5M2-F1
#
_cell.length_a   1.000
_cell.length_b   1.000
_cell.length_c   1.000
_cell.angle_alpha   90.00
_cell.angle_beta   90.00
_cell.angle_gamma   90.00
#
_symmetry.space_group_name_H-M   'P 1'
#
loop_
_entity.id
_entity.type
_entity.pdbx_description
1 polymer ?
#
loop_
_entity_poly.entity_id
_entity_poly.type
_entity_poly.pdbx_seq_one_letter_code
_entity_poly.pdbx_strand_id
1 'polypeptide(L)' 'MDWKEGHLVKIPKKGDLRKCENYRGISLLSIPGKVFNRVLLNRVKDVVFAQLRDQQAGFR' A
#
# COMPACT_ATOMS: atom_id res chain seq x y z
N MET A 1 -14.45 5.11 16.11
CA MET A 1 -13.60 6.07 15.37
C MET A 1 -12.48 5.27 14.72
N ASP A 2 -12.79 4.49 13.66
CA ASP A 2 -11.89 3.45 13.12
C ASP A 2 -10.98 3.92 11.98
N TRP A 3 -11.05 5.19 11.60
CA TRP A 3 -10.37 5.63 10.38
C TRP A 3 -8.84 5.70 10.51
N LYS A 4 -8.32 5.72 11.74
CA LYS A 4 -6.89 5.71 12.07
C LYS A 4 -6.30 4.30 12.09
N GLU A 5 -7.13 3.26 12.09
CA GLU A 5 -6.71 1.87 12.20
C GLU A 5 -6.75 1.18 10.83
N GLY A 6 -5.85 0.20 10.65
CA GLY A 6 -5.82 -0.67 9.48
C GLY A 6 -5.97 -2.12 9.91
N HIS A 7 -6.76 -2.90 9.16
CA HIS A 7 -6.94 -4.32 9.43
C HIS A 7 -5.90 -5.15 8.69
N LEU A 8 -5.11 -5.95 9.42
CA LEU A 8 -4.12 -6.84 8.82
C LEU A 8 -4.78 -8.09 8.25
N VAL A 9 -4.63 -8.30 6.94
CA VAL A 9 -5.16 -9.47 6.22
C VAL A 9 -4.02 -10.21 5.53
N LYS A 10 -4.06 -11.54 5.57
CA LYS A 10 -3.09 -12.41 4.89
C LYS A 10 -3.57 -12.74 3.48
N ILE A 11 -2.78 -12.40 2.46
CA ILE A 11 -3.01 -12.76 1.06
C ILE A 11 -2.05 -13.89 0.67
N PRO A 12 -2.52 -15.00 0.07
CA PRO A 12 -1.63 -16.04 -0.42
C PRO A 12 -0.76 -15.55 -1.57
N LYS A 13 0.52 -15.87 -1.54
CA LYS A 13 1.48 -15.74 -2.64
C LYS A 13 1.64 -17.10 -3.34
N LYS A 14 2.30 -17.11 -4.50
CA LYS A 14 2.69 -18.34 -5.20
C LYS A 14 3.58 -19.19 -4.30
N GLY A 15 3.29 -20.49 -4.22
CA GLY A 15 4.04 -21.46 -3.42
C GLY A 15 3.12 -22.42 -2.69
N ASP A 16 3.69 -23.18 -1.75
CA ASP A 16 2.94 -24.06 -0.85
C ASP A 16 2.17 -23.26 0.20
N LEU A 17 0.84 -23.33 0.16
CA LEU A 17 -0.07 -22.61 1.07
C LEU A 17 -0.02 -23.09 2.52
N ARG A 18 0.70 -24.19 2.82
CA ARG A 18 0.95 -24.65 4.19
C ARG A 18 2.09 -23.89 4.87
N LYS A 19 2.95 -23.22 4.10
CA LYS A 19 4.09 -22.46 4.64
C LYS A 19 3.70 -21.01 4.87
N CYS A 20 3.94 -20.51 6.10
CA CYS A 20 3.62 -19.14 6.48
C CYS A 20 4.32 -18.08 5.61
N GLU A 21 5.56 -18.35 5.17
CA GLU A 21 6.35 -17.50 4.27
C GLU A 21 5.68 -17.21 2.92
N ASN A 22 4.75 -18.08 2.49
CA ASN A 22 3.97 -17.94 1.27
C ASN A 22 2.73 -17.07 1.46
N TYR A 23 2.60 -16.35 2.56
CA TYR A 23 1.58 -15.31 2.75
C TYR A 23 2.20 -13.93 2.79
N ARG A 24 1.44 -12.94 2.31
CA ARG A 24 1.76 -11.52 2.42
C ARG A 24 0.71 -10.86 3.30
N GLY A 25 1.14 -10.25 4.40
CA GLY A 25 0.28 -9.34 5.15
C GLY A 25 0.03 -8.06 4.35
N ILE A 26 -1.23 -7.65 4.23
CA ILE A 26 -1.61 -6.32 3.75
C ILE A 26 -2.44 -5.62 4.83
N SER A 27 -2.34 -4.29 4.90
CA SER A 27 -3.21 -3.48 5.76
C SER A 27 -4.38 -2.95 4.94
N LEU A 28 -5.61 -3.30 5.32
CA LEU A 28 -6.82 -2.74 4.74
C LEU A 28 -7.23 -1.51 5.54
N LEU A 29 -7.30 -0.38 4.84
CA LEU A 29 -7.78 0.88 5.42
C LEU A 29 -9.30 0.99 5.27
N SER A 30 -9.91 1.67 6.23
CA SER A 30 -11.28 2.16 6.13
C SER A 30 -11.49 3.04 4.88
N ILE A 31 -12.75 3.21 4.45
CA ILE A 31 -13.08 4.08 3.32
C ILE A 31 -12.54 5.52 3.52
N PRO A 32 -12.75 6.18 4.69
CA PRO A 32 -12.17 7.50 4.93
C PRO A 32 -10.63 7.51 4.87
N GLY A 33 -9.97 6.48 5.40
CA GLY A 33 -8.51 6.34 5.32
C GLY A 33 -7.99 6.25 3.88
N LYS A 34 -8.68 5.51 3.01
CA LYS A 34 -8.34 5.43 1.57
C LYS A 34 -8.51 6.78 0.87
N VAL A 35 -9.59 7.51 1.17
CA VAL A 35 -9.84 8.85 0.60
C VAL A 35 -8.74 9.82 1.06
N PHE A 36 -8.43 9.84 2.36
CA PHE A 36 -7.37 10.67 2.90
C PHE A 36 -6.01 10.36 2.26
N ASN A 37 -5.65 9.08 2.14
CA ASN A 37 -4.41 8.68 1.46
C ASN A 37 -4.36 9.16 0.00
N ARG A 38 -5.48 9.15 -0.73
CA ARG A 38 -5.51 9.66 -2.10
C ARG A 38 -5.31 11.17 -2.16
N VAL A 39 -5.91 11.92 -1.24
CA VAL A 39 -5.68 13.37 -1.12
C VAL A 39 -4.22 13.66 -0.80
N LEU A 40 -3.63 12.93 0.16
CA LEU A 40 -2.23 13.08 0.52
C LEU A 40 -1.31 12.76 -0.65
N LEU A 41 -1.54 11.62 -1.33
CA LEU A 41 -0.78 11.21 -2.51
C LEU A 41 -0.80 12.30 -3.58
N ASN A 42 -1.97 12.83 -3.93
CA ASN A 42 -2.10 13.86 -4.96
C ASN A 42 -1.34 15.14 -4.62
N ARG A 43 -1.17 15.47 -3.32
CA ARG A 43 -0.42 16.66 -2.90
C ARG A 43 1.09 16.50 -2.98
N VAL A 44 1.60 15.29 -2.72
CA VAL A 44 3.05 15.04 -2.68
C VAL A 44 3.57 14.48 -4.00
N LYS A 45 2.69 13.99 -4.88
CA LYS A 45 3.03 13.29 -6.11
C LYS A 45 4.09 14.04 -6.91
N ASP A 46 3.82 15.27 -7.31
CA ASP A 46 4.70 15.99 -8.24
C ASP A 46 6.09 16.25 -7.64
N VAL A 47 6.16 16.55 -6.34
CA VAL A 47 7.42 16.74 -5.60
C VAL A 47 8.23 15.45 -5.56
N VAL A 48 7.58 14.32 -5.28
CA VAL A 48 8.24 13.01 -5.25
C VAL A 48 8.72 12.63 -6.65
N PHE A 49 7.90 12.86 -7.68
CA PHE A 49 8.22 12.47 -9.06
C PHE A 49 9.41 13.24 -9.62
N ALA A 50 9.55 14.51 -9.28
CA ALA A 50 10.72 15.31 -9.66
C ALA A 50 12.04 14.76 -9.07
N GLN A 51 11.98 13.95 -8.01
CA GLN A 51 13.15 13.37 -7.35
C GLN A 51 13.39 11.90 -7.74
N LEU A 52 12.49 11.28 -8.51
CA LEU A 52 12.63 9.88 -8.89
C LEU A 52 13.68 9.69 -10.00
N ARG A 53 14.52 8.66 -9.83
CA ARG A 53 15.46 8.21 -10.87
C ARG A 53 14.72 7.69 -12.09
N ASP A 54 15.27 7.90 -13.29
CA ASP A 54 14.67 7.43 -14.55
C ASP A 54 14.48 5.91 -14.61
N GLN A 55 15.38 5.16 -13.96
CA GLN A 55 15.31 3.69 -13.89
C GLN A 55 14.20 3.17 -12.97
N GLN A 56 13.54 4.03 -12.18
CA GLN A 56 12.45 3.61 -11.31
C GLN A 56 11.16 3.45 -12.12
N ALA A 57 10.78 2.20 -12.42
CA ALA A 57 9.56 1.88 -13.17
C ALA A 57 8.35 1.58 -12.27
N GLY A 58 8.59 1.13 -11.03
CA GLY A 58 7.53 0.80 -10.08
C GLY A 58 7.05 2.02 -9.29
N PHE A 59 5.74 2.12 -9.07
CA PHE A 59 5.11 3.16 -8.22
C PHE A 59 5.43 4.61 -8.65
N ARG A 60 5.70 4.82 -9.94
CA ARG A 60 5.47 6.08 -10.65
C ARG A 60 3.97 6.25 -11.00
#